data_AF-A0AAN9SV46-F1
#
_entry.id   AF-A0AAN9SV46-F1
#
_cell.length_a   1.000
_cell.length_b   1.000
_cell.length_c   1.000
_cell.angle_alpha   90.00
_cell.angle_beta   90.00
_cell.angle_gamma   90.00
#
_symmetry.space_group_name_H-M   'P 1'
#
loop_
_entity.id
_entity.type
_entity.pdbx_description
1 polymer ?
#
loop_
_entity_poly.entity_id
_entity_poly.type
_entity_poly.pdbx_seq_one_letter_code
_entity_poly.pdbx_strand_id
1 'polypeptide(L)'
;MEESIPVIDVGKMNGEEEELKKLREACERWGCFRIINHTIPATLMAEMKSVVEALHDLPVEIKERNTHVLAGSGYVGPTEFSPFFESLGIYDMCSSQAMDNFCSQLQASPHQRQIMEAYGKAVHDLAMMMGKKICESLGIVVADFEEYWICELRLNKNDFTPESVGSTGVGIHTDSAFVTILKDDDNVGGLEVINPSGSFVPTPHFPGTFLVILGDIARVWSNGRFRNLTHRVLCKEGNKRFSFVTFLLPQRNSKVEPPSELVDHDHPRLYPPFLFDDYRKLRFSNNLFNAHALELLRFANS
;
A
#
# COMPACT_ATOMS: atom_id res chain seq x y z
N MET A 1 27.55 -8.76 4.52
CA MET A 1 26.87 -8.30 3.30
C MET A 1 25.65 -7.54 3.75
N GLU A 2 25.42 -6.35 3.19
CA GLU A 2 24.22 -5.57 3.46
C GLU A 2 23.01 -6.37 2.94
N GLU A 3 22.02 -6.60 3.80
CA GLU A 3 20.84 -7.39 3.44
C GLU A 3 19.98 -6.55 2.48
N SER A 4 19.69 -7.07 1.27
CA SER A 4 18.90 -6.39 0.25
C SER A 4 17.42 -6.76 0.34
N ILE A 5 16.54 -5.87 -0.13
CA ILE A 5 15.10 -6.15 -0.25
C ILE A 5 14.90 -7.42 -1.09
N PRO A 6 14.15 -8.43 -0.61
CA PRO A 6 13.90 -9.65 -1.35
C PRO A 6 13.18 -9.38 -2.68
N VAL A 7 13.43 -10.22 -3.69
CA VAL A 7 12.76 -10.16 -4.99
C VAL A 7 11.98 -11.45 -5.19
N ILE A 8 10.68 -11.36 -5.45
CA ILE A 8 9.79 -12.50 -5.65
C ILE A 8 9.34 -12.58 -7.11
N ASP A 9 9.44 -13.76 -7.70
CA ASP A 9 9.03 -14.04 -9.07
C ASP A 9 7.56 -14.48 -9.12
N VAL A 10 6.67 -13.58 -9.56
CA VAL A 10 5.23 -13.86 -9.63
C VAL A 10 4.92 -15.01 -10.60
N GLY A 11 5.73 -15.18 -11.65
CA GLY A 11 5.56 -16.25 -12.63
C GLY A 11 5.78 -17.66 -12.05
N LYS A 12 6.47 -17.77 -10.91
CA LYS A 12 6.83 -19.05 -10.27
C LYS A 12 5.94 -19.41 -9.07
N MET A 13 5.12 -18.47 -8.60
CA MET A 13 4.27 -18.66 -7.41
C MET A 13 3.22 -19.78 -7.56
N ASN A 14 2.89 -20.17 -8.80
CA ASN A 14 1.97 -21.25 -9.10
C ASN A 14 2.77 -22.49 -9.52
N GLY A 15 3.29 -23.23 -8.55
CA GLY A 15 3.91 -24.55 -8.78
C GLY A 15 5.31 -24.72 -8.18
N GLU A 16 5.99 -23.64 -7.78
CA GLU A 16 7.30 -23.73 -7.12
C GLU A 16 7.19 -23.42 -5.62
N GLU A 17 7.22 -24.47 -4.78
CA GLU A 17 7.13 -24.37 -3.31
C GLU A 17 8.23 -23.48 -2.71
N GLU A 18 9.43 -23.48 -3.31
CA GLU A 18 10.55 -22.64 -2.89
C GLU A 18 10.25 -21.14 -3.02
N GLU A 19 9.51 -20.73 -4.06
CA GLU A 19 9.16 -19.31 -4.21
C GLU A 19 8.11 -18.88 -3.18
N LEU A 20 7.19 -19.78 -2.80
CA LEU A 20 6.23 -19.54 -1.72
C LEU A 20 6.91 -19.46 -0.35
N LYS A 21 7.93 -20.30 -0.10
CA LYS A 21 8.76 -20.24 1.11
C LYS A 21 9.54 -18.94 1.19
N LYS A 22 10.17 -18.52 0.08
CA LYS A 22 10.86 -17.25 -0.03
C LYS A 22 9.94 -16.04 0.17
N LEU A 23 8.71 -16.11 -0.35
CA LEU A 23 7.66 -15.12 -0.06
C LEU A 23 7.39 -15.03 1.44
N ARG A 24 7.18 -16.17 2.11
CA ARG A 24 6.97 -16.22 3.56
C ARG A 24 8.11 -15.58 4.34
N GLU A 25 9.35 -15.94 4.02
CA GLU A 25 10.55 -15.40 4.67
C GLU A 25 10.66 -13.88 4.49
N ALA A 26 10.31 -13.37 3.31
CA ALA A 26 10.26 -11.94 3.06
C ALA A 26 9.17 -11.24 3.90
N CYS A 27 7.98 -11.84 4.02
CA CYS A 27 6.89 -11.33 4.86
C CYS A 27 7.25 -11.32 6.36
N GLU A 28 7.90 -12.36 6.86
CA GLU A 28 8.26 -12.51 8.28
C GLU A 28 9.44 -11.60 8.67
N ARG A 29 10.50 -11.54 7.84
CA ARG A 29 11.74 -10.82 8.20
C ARG A 29 11.72 -9.35 7.79
N TRP A 30 11.32 -9.08 6.56
CA TRP A 30 11.37 -7.74 5.97
C TRP A 30 10.05 -7.00 6.11
N GLY A 31 8.92 -7.68 5.91
CA GLY A 31 7.62 -7.02 5.74
C GLY A 31 7.49 -6.29 4.40
N CYS A 32 8.44 -6.49 3.49
CA CYS A 32 8.39 -5.99 2.13
C CYS A 32 9.26 -6.82 1.18
N PHE A 33 8.95 -6.71 -0.11
CA PHE A 33 9.70 -7.36 -1.19
C PHE A 33 9.34 -6.72 -2.52
N ARG A 34 10.22 -6.84 -3.51
CA ARG A 34 9.92 -6.48 -4.90
C ARG A 34 9.28 -7.66 -5.61
N ILE A 35 8.42 -7.39 -6.58
CA ILE A 35 7.86 -8.41 -7.47
C ILE A 35 8.31 -8.19 -8.91
N ILE A 36 8.68 -9.28 -9.57
CA ILE A 36 9.06 -9.34 -11.00
C ILE A 36 8.16 -10.32 -11.73
N ASN A 37 8.22 -10.31 -13.07
CA ASN A 37 7.43 -11.19 -13.94
C ASN A 37 5.92 -11.17 -13.64
N HIS A 38 5.42 -10.01 -13.17
CA HIS A 38 3.99 -9.76 -13.07
C HIS A 38 3.38 -9.52 -14.46
N THR A 39 2.07 -9.65 -14.56
CA THR A 39 1.34 -9.59 -15.84
C THR A 39 1.02 -8.17 -16.32
N ILE A 40 1.27 -7.13 -15.50
CA ILE A 40 0.93 -5.74 -15.84
C ILE A 40 1.90 -5.19 -16.90
N PRO A 41 1.42 -4.76 -18.08
CA PRO A 41 2.28 -4.25 -19.14
C PRO A 41 2.97 -2.94 -18.76
N ALA A 42 4.24 -2.78 -19.18
CA ALA A 42 4.98 -1.53 -18.99
C ALA A 42 4.31 -0.33 -19.68
N THR A 43 3.67 -0.55 -20.84
CA THR A 43 2.92 0.48 -21.55
C THR A 43 1.75 1.01 -20.72
N LEU A 44 0.99 0.12 -20.08
CA LEU A 44 -0.14 0.50 -19.22
C LEU A 44 0.33 1.27 -17.99
N MET A 45 1.47 0.89 -17.39
CA MET A 45 2.07 1.66 -16.29
C MET A 45 2.51 3.06 -16.72
N ALA A 46 3.07 3.20 -17.93
CA ALA A 46 3.49 4.49 -18.48
C ALA A 46 2.28 5.38 -18.83
N GLU A 47 1.25 4.82 -19.46
CA GLU A 47 -0.01 5.51 -19.74
C GLU A 47 -0.67 5.98 -18.44
N MET A 48 -0.73 5.10 -17.42
CA MET A 48 -1.25 5.46 -16.10
C MET A 48 -0.44 6.61 -15.46
N LYS A 49 0.90 6.62 -15.62
CA LYS A 49 1.73 7.74 -15.16
C LYS A 49 1.32 9.06 -15.79
N SER A 50 1.13 9.09 -17.11
CA SER A 50 0.66 10.30 -17.80
C SER A 50 -0.73 10.75 -17.33
N VAL A 51 -1.63 9.81 -17.01
CA VAL A 51 -2.92 10.16 -16.40
C VAL A 51 -2.73 10.80 -15.03
N VAL A 52 -1.88 10.23 -14.17
CA VAL A 52 -1.62 10.73 -12.82
C VAL A 52 -1.01 12.13 -12.85
N GLU A 53 -0.02 12.36 -13.72
CA GLU A 53 0.58 13.68 -13.93
C GLU A 53 -0.50 14.70 -14.34
N ALA A 54 -1.33 14.37 -15.34
CA ALA A 54 -2.39 15.24 -15.81
C ALA A 54 -3.45 15.55 -14.74
N LEU A 55 -3.82 14.58 -13.91
CA LEU A 55 -4.77 14.79 -12.80
C LEU A 55 -4.20 15.70 -11.71
N HIS A 56 -2.90 15.60 -11.44
CA HIS A 56 -2.23 16.43 -10.44
C HIS A 56 -1.98 17.87 -10.91
N ASP A 57 -1.88 18.09 -12.22
CA ASP A 57 -1.79 19.42 -12.84
C ASP A 57 -3.14 20.17 -12.89
N LEU A 58 -4.25 19.52 -12.50
CA LEU A 58 -5.54 20.19 -12.35
C LEU A 58 -5.49 21.27 -11.25
N PRO A 59 -6.26 22.38 -11.41
CA PRO A 59 -6.50 23.35 -10.35
C PRO A 59 -6.94 22.68 -9.03
N VAL A 60 -6.49 23.24 -7.90
CA VAL A 60 -6.77 22.68 -6.57
C VAL A 60 -8.28 22.60 -6.31
N GLU A 61 -9.06 23.56 -6.81
CA GLU A 61 -10.51 23.61 -6.65
C GLU A 61 -11.24 22.49 -7.42
N ILE A 62 -10.58 21.88 -8.41
CA ILE A 62 -11.07 20.66 -9.09
C ILE A 62 -10.66 19.44 -8.28
N LYS A 63 -9.40 19.36 -7.82
CA LYS A 63 -8.90 18.25 -7.00
C LYS A 63 -9.69 18.09 -5.70
N GLU A 64 -10.06 19.18 -5.04
CA GLU A 64 -10.89 19.21 -3.82
C GLU A 64 -12.30 18.65 -4.00
N ARG A 65 -12.78 18.49 -5.25
CA ARG A 65 -14.05 17.80 -5.53
C ARG A 65 -13.96 16.29 -5.31
N ASN A 66 -12.75 15.72 -5.24
CA ASN A 66 -12.53 14.31 -4.97
C ASN A 66 -12.87 13.98 -3.51
N THR A 67 -14.11 13.57 -3.29
CA THR A 67 -14.73 13.41 -1.97
C THR A 67 -14.12 12.27 -1.15
N HIS A 68 -14.10 12.45 0.18
CA HIS A 68 -13.62 11.46 1.13
C HIS A 68 -14.72 10.42 1.47
N VAL A 69 -14.47 9.14 1.20
CA VAL A 69 -15.35 8.00 1.57
C VAL A 69 -14.95 7.40 2.94
N LEU A 70 -13.65 7.36 3.21
CA LEU A 70 -12.98 6.99 4.45
C LEU A 70 -12.03 8.09 4.94
N ALA A 71 -11.65 8.05 6.21
CA ALA A 71 -10.59 8.90 6.75
C ALA A 71 -9.28 8.70 5.96
N GLY A 72 -8.80 9.77 5.32
CA GLY A 72 -7.61 9.75 4.48
C GLY A 72 -7.80 9.30 3.03
N SER A 73 -9.03 9.04 2.59
CA SER A 73 -9.37 8.81 1.17
C SER A 73 -9.67 10.14 0.44
N GLY A 74 -9.98 10.10 -0.86
CA GLY A 74 -10.27 11.31 -1.65
C GLY A 74 -9.03 12.17 -1.89
N TYR A 75 -9.21 13.48 -2.09
CA TYR A 75 -8.07 14.40 -2.20
C TYR A 75 -7.46 14.67 -0.83
N VAL A 76 -6.15 14.49 -0.69
CA VAL A 76 -5.37 14.93 0.47
C VAL A 76 -4.34 15.91 -0.03
N GLY A 77 -4.54 17.18 0.28
CA GLY A 77 -3.63 18.25 -0.11
C GLY A 77 -2.44 18.41 0.84
N PRO A 78 -1.54 19.36 0.54
CA PRO A 78 -0.39 19.68 1.38
C PRO A 78 -0.81 20.08 2.80
N THR A 79 0.03 19.72 3.77
CA THR A 79 -0.14 20.08 5.19
C THR A 79 1.15 20.65 5.75
N GLU A 80 1.12 21.22 6.96
CA GLU A 80 2.34 21.70 7.63
C GLU A 80 3.39 20.59 7.82
N PHE A 81 2.95 19.34 7.99
CA PHE A 81 3.83 18.18 8.21
C PHE A 81 4.35 17.54 6.91
N SER A 82 3.63 17.73 5.81
CA SER A 82 3.98 17.23 4.47
C SER A 82 3.64 18.30 3.42
N PRO A 83 4.42 19.40 3.35
CA PRO A 83 4.07 20.59 2.55
C PRO A 83 4.21 20.38 1.04
N PHE A 84 4.89 19.32 0.61
CA PHE A 84 5.10 19.00 -0.80
C PHE A 84 4.21 17.85 -1.27
N PHE A 85 3.47 17.21 -0.37
CA PHE A 85 2.71 16.00 -0.68
C PHE A 85 1.25 16.33 -1.00
N GLU A 86 0.76 15.73 -2.07
CA GLU A 86 -0.68 15.64 -2.32
C GLU A 86 -1.05 14.27 -2.90
N SER A 87 -2.32 13.90 -2.78
CA SER A 87 -2.80 12.60 -3.22
C SER A 87 -4.26 12.62 -3.62
N LEU A 88 -4.62 11.86 -4.64
CA LEU A 88 -6.00 11.60 -5.08
C LEU A 88 -6.36 10.14 -4.79
N GLY A 89 -7.57 9.88 -4.30
CA GLY A 89 -7.98 8.56 -3.84
C GLY A 89 -9.24 8.02 -4.52
N ILE A 90 -9.23 6.73 -4.85
CA ILE A 90 -10.39 5.97 -5.34
C ILE A 90 -10.64 4.80 -4.39
N TYR A 91 -11.83 4.79 -3.78
CA TYR A 91 -12.31 3.73 -2.89
C TYR A 91 -13.77 3.42 -3.24
N ASP A 92 -14.14 2.23 -3.69
CA ASP A 92 -13.35 1.06 -4.14
C ASP A 92 -12.98 1.23 -5.63
N MET A 93 -11.72 1.06 -6.00
CA MET A 93 -11.24 1.29 -7.37
C MET A 93 -11.86 0.38 -8.44
N CYS A 94 -12.40 -0.78 -8.05
CA CYS A 94 -13.08 -1.69 -8.97
C CYS A 94 -14.59 -1.47 -9.06
N SER A 95 -15.14 -0.58 -8.22
CA SER A 95 -16.54 -0.17 -8.33
C SER A 95 -16.71 0.79 -9.50
N SER A 96 -17.51 0.41 -10.50
CA SER A 96 -17.84 1.27 -11.64
C SER A 96 -18.41 2.62 -11.17
N GLN A 97 -19.26 2.61 -10.14
CA GLN A 97 -19.83 3.84 -9.58
C GLN A 97 -18.77 4.74 -8.92
N ALA A 98 -17.80 4.16 -8.21
CA ALA A 98 -16.72 4.93 -7.60
C ALA A 98 -15.79 5.51 -8.67
N MET A 99 -15.48 4.74 -9.71
CA MET A 99 -14.70 5.20 -10.87
C MET A 99 -15.43 6.30 -11.65
N ASP A 100 -16.74 6.16 -11.87
CA ASP A 100 -17.59 7.16 -12.50
C ASP A 100 -17.57 8.49 -11.72
N ASN A 101 -17.76 8.40 -10.40
CA ASN A 101 -17.74 9.56 -9.52
C ASN A 101 -16.36 10.24 -9.53
N PHE A 102 -15.28 9.46 -9.41
CA PHE A 102 -13.92 9.96 -9.44
C PHE A 102 -13.61 10.70 -10.75
N CYS A 103 -13.89 10.06 -11.89
CA CYS A 103 -13.67 10.65 -13.21
C CYS A 103 -14.51 11.92 -13.42
N SER A 104 -15.77 11.91 -12.98
CA SER A 104 -16.67 13.06 -13.13
C SER A 104 -16.22 14.25 -12.28
N GLN A 105 -15.82 14.00 -11.03
CA GLN A 105 -15.32 15.03 -10.10
C GLN A 105 -14.05 15.71 -10.62
N LEU A 106 -13.14 14.92 -11.19
CA LEU A 106 -11.85 15.40 -11.71
C LEU A 106 -11.88 15.75 -13.20
N GLN A 107 -13.04 15.68 -13.85
CA GLN A 107 -13.20 15.96 -15.28
C GLN A 107 -12.25 15.12 -16.16
N ALA A 108 -11.99 13.88 -15.77
CA ALA A 108 -11.16 12.96 -16.53
C ALA A 108 -11.82 12.66 -17.88
N SER A 109 -11.05 12.72 -18.95
CA SER A 109 -11.51 12.36 -20.29
C SER A 109 -11.89 10.88 -20.38
N PRO A 110 -12.73 10.47 -21.35
CA PRO A 110 -13.05 9.06 -21.56
C PRO A 110 -11.81 8.17 -21.76
N HIS A 111 -10.76 8.70 -22.38
CA HIS A 111 -9.51 7.97 -22.58
C HIS A 111 -8.72 7.78 -21.27
N GLN A 112 -8.58 8.84 -20.46
CA GLN A 112 -7.97 8.73 -19.12
C GLN A 112 -8.72 7.73 -18.25
N ARG A 113 -10.05 7.75 -18.30
CA ARG A 113 -10.90 6.78 -17.60
C ARG A 113 -10.60 5.34 -18.05
N GLN A 114 -10.55 5.07 -19.34
CA GLN A 114 -10.24 3.72 -19.86
C GLN A 114 -8.88 3.21 -19.35
N ILE A 115 -7.86 4.09 -19.30
CA ILE A 115 -6.55 3.74 -18.75
C ILE A 115 -6.65 3.43 -17.25
N MET A 116 -7.37 4.24 -16.47
CA MET A 116 -7.56 4.01 -15.04
C MET A 116 -8.35 2.72 -14.75
N GLU A 117 -9.37 2.40 -15.54
CA GLU A 117 -10.13 1.15 -15.44
C GLU A 117 -9.26 -0.06 -15.78
N ALA A 118 -8.47 0.02 -16.86
CA ALA A 118 -7.56 -1.05 -17.27
C ALA A 118 -6.44 -1.30 -16.24
N TYR A 119 -5.77 -0.23 -15.80
CA TYR A 119 -4.75 -0.31 -14.76
C TYR A 119 -5.35 -0.79 -13.44
N GLY A 120 -6.50 -0.23 -13.07
CA GLY A 120 -7.21 -0.57 -11.85
C GLY A 120 -7.55 -2.06 -11.79
N LYS A 121 -8.14 -2.60 -12.85
CA LYS A 121 -8.39 -4.04 -12.94
C LYS A 121 -7.10 -4.87 -12.84
N ALA A 122 -6.06 -4.50 -13.58
CA ALA A 122 -4.82 -5.26 -13.60
C ALA A 122 -4.12 -5.32 -12.23
N VAL A 123 -4.05 -4.19 -11.52
CA VAL A 123 -3.42 -4.14 -10.20
C VAL A 123 -4.31 -4.72 -9.10
N HIS A 124 -5.64 -4.65 -9.23
CA HIS A 124 -6.57 -5.37 -8.36
C HIS A 124 -6.34 -6.89 -8.43
N ASP A 125 -6.32 -7.45 -9.64
CA ASP A 125 -6.14 -8.90 -9.84
C ASP A 125 -4.79 -9.35 -9.27
N LEU A 126 -3.74 -8.53 -9.44
CA LEU A 126 -2.43 -8.74 -8.81
C LEU A 126 -2.50 -8.66 -7.28
N ALA A 127 -3.19 -7.67 -6.70
CA ALA A 127 -3.34 -7.52 -5.25
C ALA A 127 -4.07 -8.71 -4.62
N MET A 128 -5.17 -9.15 -5.22
CA MET A 128 -5.92 -10.33 -4.76
C MET A 128 -5.07 -11.60 -4.83
N MET A 129 -4.34 -11.82 -5.93
CA MET A 129 -3.44 -12.95 -6.06
C MET A 129 -2.33 -12.92 -5.00
N MET A 130 -1.67 -11.77 -4.81
CA MET A 130 -0.64 -11.61 -3.79
C MET A 130 -1.18 -11.85 -2.38
N GLY A 131 -2.36 -11.31 -2.06
CA GLY A 131 -3.02 -11.53 -0.79
C GLY A 131 -3.28 -13.02 -0.51
N LYS A 132 -3.85 -13.74 -1.49
CA LYS A 132 -4.07 -15.19 -1.43
C LYS A 132 -2.77 -15.95 -1.21
N LYS A 133 -1.71 -15.64 -1.96
CA LYS A 133 -0.39 -16.30 -1.84
C LYS A 133 0.26 -16.04 -0.48
N ILE A 134 0.11 -14.85 0.08
CA ILE A 134 0.59 -14.53 1.42
C ILE A 134 -0.15 -15.37 2.48
N CYS A 135 -1.47 -15.54 2.36
CA CYS A 135 -2.23 -16.43 3.24
C CYS A 135 -1.80 -17.91 3.08
N GLU A 136 -1.68 -18.38 1.84
CA GLU A 136 -1.24 -19.75 1.50
C GLU A 136 0.16 -20.05 2.06
N SER A 137 1.04 -19.05 2.13
CA SER A 137 2.40 -19.22 2.69
C SER A 137 2.40 -19.61 4.18
N LEU A 138 1.31 -19.33 4.90
CA LEU A 138 1.07 -19.79 6.28
C LEU A 138 0.19 -21.05 6.35
N GLY A 139 -0.11 -21.67 5.21
CA GLY A 139 -1.00 -22.84 5.13
C GLY A 139 -2.48 -22.50 5.23
N ILE A 140 -2.86 -21.22 5.10
CA ILE A 140 -4.26 -20.77 5.21
C ILE A 140 -4.83 -20.56 3.81
N VAL A 141 -5.87 -21.33 3.47
CA VAL A 141 -6.64 -21.16 2.23
C VAL A 141 -7.92 -20.42 2.56
N VAL A 142 -8.11 -19.23 1.99
CA VAL A 142 -9.30 -18.40 2.20
C VAL A 142 -10.24 -18.57 1.00
N ALA A 143 -11.33 -19.31 1.18
CA ALA A 143 -12.27 -19.64 0.10
C ALA A 143 -12.89 -18.38 -0.53
N ASP A 144 -13.31 -17.40 0.29
CA ASP A 144 -14.06 -16.22 -0.16
C ASP A 144 -13.24 -14.93 -0.03
N PHE A 145 -11.93 -14.99 -0.34
CA PHE A 145 -11.02 -13.86 -0.15
C PHE A 145 -11.55 -12.57 -0.81
N GLU A 146 -12.02 -12.66 -2.05
CA GLU A 146 -12.53 -11.50 -2.81
C GLU A 146 -13.80 -10.87 -2.21
N GLU A 147 -14.54 -11.58 -1.35
CA GLU A 147 -15.70 -11.02 -0.68
C GLU A 147 -15.33 -10.16 0.54
N TYR A 148 -14.17 -10.42 1.16
CA TYR A 148 -13.73 -9.72 2.38
C TYR A 148 -12.80 -8.55 2.12
N TRP A 149 -12.12 -8.56 0.96
CA TRP A 149 -11.07 -7.62 0.62
C TRP A 149 -11.53 -6.68 -0.50
N ILE A 150 -11.04 -5.45 -0.44
CA ILE A 150 -11.29 -4.40 -1.43
C ILE A 150 -9.98 -3.66 -1.71
N CYS A 151 -9.94 -2.92 -2.83
CA CYS A 151 -8.75 -2.14 -3.18
C CYS A 151 -9.01 -0.62 -3.12
N GLU A 152 -8.14 0.09 -2.41
CA GLU A 152 -8.06 1.56 -2.45
C GLU A 152 -6.86 1.96 -3.33
N LEU A 153 -7.08 2.79 -4.35
CA LEU A 153 -6.01 3.35 -5.17
C LEU A 153 -5.70 4.78 -4.73
N ARG A 154 -4.42 5.08 -4.50
CA ARG A 154 -3.90 6.41 -4.19
C ARG A 154 -2.89 6.84 -5.23
N LEU A 155 -3.11 8.01 -5.80
CA LEU A 155 -2.27 8.64 -6.82
C LEU A 155 -1.52 9.79 -6.16
N ASN A 156 -0.26 9.59 -5.82
CA ASN A 156 0.51 10.54 -5.02
C ASN A 156 1.43 11.39 -5.88
N LYS A 157 1.59 12.66 -5.49
CA LYS A 157 2.60 13.58 -5.98
C LYS A 157 3.38 14.15 -4.80
N ASN A 158 4.70 14.18 -4.92
CA ASN A 158 5.54 15.06 -4.11
C ASN A 158 6.12 16.13 -5.04
N ASP A 159 5.75 17.39 -4.82
CA ASP A 159 6.15 18.55 -5.61
C ASP A 159 7.52 19.07 -5.16
N PHE A 160 8.55 18.23 -5.29
CA PHE A 160 9.89 18.59 -4.85
C PHE A 160 10.55 19.59 -5.79
N THR A 161 11.25 20.55 -5.20
CA THR A 161 12.07 21.56 -5.86
C THR A 161 13.50 21.50 -5.31
N PRO A 162 14.48 22.17 -5.93
CA PRO A 162 15.83 22.23 -5.38
C PRO A 162 15.87 22.72 -3.92
N GLU A 163 14.95 23.59 -3.53
CA GLU A 163 14.82 24.14 -2.18
C GLU A 163 14.23 23.12 -1.18
N SER A 164 13.50 22.11 -1.65
CA SER A 164 12.94 21.07 -0.79
C SER A 164 13.93 19.95 -0.48
N VAL A 165 15.13 19.94 -1.06
CA VAL A 165 16.12 18.87 -0.82
C VAL A 165 16.46 18.76 0.68
N GLY A 166 16.39 17.54 1.21
CA GLY A 166 16.55 17.24 2.63
C GLY A 166 15.25 17.31 3.44
N SER A 167 14.15 17.78 2.85
CA SER A 167 12.83 17.76 3.49
C SER A 167 12.18 16.38 3.47
N THR A 168 11.13 16.22 4.28
CA THR A 168 10.29 15.02 4.30
C THR A 168 9.14 15.20 3.32
N GLY A 169 9.01 14.27 2.37
CA GLY A 169 7.82 14.19 1.51
C GLY A 169 6.68 13.47 2.21
N VAL A 170 6.97 12.29 2.75
CA VAL A 170 6.04 11.50 3.56
C VAL A 170 6.73 11.07 4.85
N GLY A 171 6.12 11.38 5.99
CA GLY A 171 6.62 11.04 7.31
C GLY A 171 6.79 9.53 7.55
N ILE A 172 7.45 9.20 8.67
CA ILE A 172 7.66 7.81 9.08
C ILE A 172 6.32 7.19 9.48
N HIS A 173 5.92 6.12 8.80
CA HIS A 173 4.66 5.44 9.05
C HIS A 173 4.70 3.94 8.69
N THR A 174 3.67 3.22 9.12
CA THR A 174 3.27 1.91 8.59
C THR A 174 1.98 2.06 7.78
N ASP A 175 1.70 1.12 6.88
CA ASP A 175 0.41 1.10 6.19
C ASP A 175 -0.66 0.45 7.07
N SER A 176 -1.87 1.00 7.11
CA SER A 176 -3.00 0.34 7.77
C SER A 176 -3.59 -0.81 6.95
N ALA A 177 -3.01 -1.14 5.80
CA ALA A 177 -3.51 -2.16 4.89
C ALA A 177 -3.11 -3.57 5.33
N PHE A 178 -3.63 -4.58 4.62
CA PHE A 178 -3.04 -5.93 4.66
C PHE A 178 -1.81 -5.95 3.76
N VAL A 179 -2.01 -5.63 2.49
CA VAL A 179 -0.95 -5.56 1.48
C VAL A 179 -1.05 -4.24 0.75
N THR A 180 0.09 -3.66 0.44
CA THR A 180 0.21 -2.48 -0.43
C THR A 180 1.05 -2.86 -1.64
N ILE A 181 0.54 -2.61 -2.84
CA ILE A 181 1.29 -2.68 -4.10
C ILE A 181 1.66 -1.27 -4.53
N LEU A 182 2.95 -0.96 -4.49
CA LEU A 182 3.50 0.36 -4.78
C LEU A 182 4.23 0.35 -6.12
N LYS A 183 3.72 1.13 -7.08
CA LYS A 183 4.51 1.60 -8.21
C LYS A 183 5.23 2.88 -7.80
N ASP A 184 6.54 2.78 -7.58
CA ASP A 184 7.39 3.94 -7.32
C ASP A 184 7.74 4.68 -8.62
N ASP A 185 8.26 5.89 -8.51
CA ASP A 185 8.79 6.64 -9.64
C ASP A 185 10.05 5.95 -10.19
N ASP A 186 10.12 5.81 -11.51
CA ASP A 186 11.26 5.15 -12.16
C ASP A 186 12.52 6.03 -12.12
N ASN A 187 12.37 7.35 -11.98
CA ASN A 187 13.47 8.31 -12.09
C ASN A 187 13.74 9.11 -10.82
N VAL A 188 12.75 9.28 -9.95
CA VAL A 188 12.88 10.15 -8.75
C VAL A 188 12.78 9.32 -7.47
N GLY A 189 13.90 9.20 -6.78
CA GLY A 189 13.99 8.40 -5.56
C GLY A 189 13.34 9.07 -4.35
N GLY A 190 13.47 8.43 -3.19
CA GLY A 190 13.08 9.04 -1.92
C GLY A 190 12.51 8.08 -0.90
N LEU A 191 11.92 6.97 -1.38
CA LEU A 191 11.41 5.92 -0.50
C LEU A 191 12.54 5.23 0.27
N GLU A 192 12.39 5.19 1.59
CA GLU A 192 13.25 4.46 2.51
C GLU A 192 12.41 3.55 3.40
N VAL A 193 12.94 2.35 3.65
CA VAL A 193 12.28 1.30 4.44
C VAL A 193 13.17 0.92 5.61
N ILE A 194 12.60 0.54 6.75
CA ILE A 194 13.38 -0.01 7.87
C ILE A 194 13.73 -1.46 7.59
N ASN A 195 15.02 -1.76 7.46
CA ASN A 195 15.53 -3.11 7.24
C ASN A 195 15.40 -4.00 8.50
N PRO A 196 15.73 -5.31 8.42
CA PRO A 196 15.72 -6.22 9.57
C PRO A 196 16.56 -5.75 10.77
N SER A 197 17.66 -5.03 10.55
CA SER A 197 18.52 -4.49 11.60
C SER A 197 18.02 -3.19 12.24
N GLY A 198 16.87 -2.65 11.81
CA GLY A 198 16.27 -1.43 12.38
C GLY A 198 16.79 -0.11 11.79
N SER A 199 17.51 -0.15 10.67
CA SER A 199 18.04 1.03 9.98
C SER A 199 17.23 1.36 8.73
N PHE A 200 17.04 2.65 8.44
CA PHE A 200 16.46 3.09 7.18
C PHE A 200 17.45 2.82 6.03
N VAL A 201 16.97 2.11 5.00
CA VAL A 201 17.71 1.85 3.77
C VAL A 201 16.92 2.39 2.57
N PRO A 202 17.60 2.98 1.57
CA PRO A 202 16.94 3.40 0.35
C PRO A 202 16.40 2.21 -0.42
N THR A 203 15.26 2.38 -1.07
CA THR A 203 14.80 1.42 -2.07
C THR A 203 15.43 1.79 -3.43
N PRO A 204 16.29 0.95 -4.03
CA PRO A 204 16.93 1.28 -5.30
C PRO A 204 15.92 1.26 -6.45
N HIS A 205 16.11 2.09 -7.48
CA HIS A 205 15.25 2.09 -8.66
C HIS A 205 15.28 0.73 -9.34
N PHE A 206 14.09 0.20 -9.63
CA PHE A 206 13.95 -1.04 -10.37
C PHE A 206 12.77 -0.89 -11.34
N PRO A 207 13.03 -0.33 -12.53
CA PRO A 207 11.99 -0.01 -13.49
C PRO A 207 11.13 -1.22 -13.84
N GLY A 208 9.83 -0.98 -14.02
CA GLY A 208 8.88 -2.03 -14.40
C GLY A 208 8.60 -3.06 -13.30
N THR A 209 8.88 -2.75 -12.04
CA THR A 209 8.52 -3.59 -10.88
C THR A 209 7.64 -2.84 -9.90
N PHE A 210 7.03 -3.59 -8.99
CA PHE A 210 6.33 -3.05 -7.83
C PHE A 210 7.08 -3.43 -6.55
N LEU A 211 7.00 -2.56 -5.56
CA LEU A 211 7.31 -2.91 -4.18
C LEU A 211 6.01 -3.35 -3.49
N VAL A 212 6.04 -4.51 -2.85
CA VAL A 212 4.96 -4.98 -1.99
C VAL A 212 5.34 -4.71 -0.55
N ILE A 213 4.44 -4.08 0.19
CA ILE A 213 4.61 -3.68 1.60
C ILE A 213 3.51 -4.34 2.40
N LEU A 214 3.86 -4.96 3.53
CA LEU A 214 2.91 -5.51 4.47
C LEU A 214 2.55 -4.46 5.50
N GLY A 215 1.25 -4.30 5.72
CA GLY A 215 0.72 -3.34 6.66
C GLY A 215 0.33 -3.96 8.01
N ASP A 216 -0.28 -3.12 8.83
CA ASP A 216 -0.70 -3.44 10.18
C ASP A 216 -1.74 -4.57 10.23
N ILE A 217 -2.63 -4.63 9.24
CA ILE A 217 -3.64 -5.70 9.16
C ILE A 217 -2.98 -7.03 8.82
N ALA A 218 -1.90 -7.07 8.03
CA ALA A 218 -1.15 -8.30 7.82
C ALA A 218 -0.48 -8.80 9.11
N ARG A 219 0.05 -7.87 9.92
CA ARG A 219 0.59 -8.22 11.25
C ARG A 219 -0.48 -8.77 12.18
N VAL A 220 -1.65 -8.13 12.26
CA VAL A 220 -2.75 -8.60 13.12
C VAL A 220 -3.28 -9.93 12.63
N TRP A 221 -3.63 -10.03 11.34
CA TRP A 221 -4.19 -11.24 10.75
C TRP A 221 -3.25 -12.44 10.90
N SER A 222 -1.93 -12.25 10.76
CA SER A 222 -0.95 -13.33 10.94
C SER A 222 -0.62 -13.66 12.40
N ASN A 223 -1.35 -13.12 13.37
CA ASN A 223 -1.05 -13.21 14.80
C ASN A 223 0.39 -12.80 15.14
N GLY A 224 0.90 -11.75 14.48
CA GLY A 224 2.24 -11.20 14.72
C GLY A 224 3.39 -11.87 13.95
N ARG A 225 3.13 -12.93 13.18
CA ARG A 225 4.16 -13.64 12.40
C ARG A 225 4.76 -12.77 11.29
N PHE A 226 3.91 -12.00 10.60
CA PHE A 226 4.37 -11.06 9.60
C PHE A 226 4.77 -9.72 10.20
N ARG A 227 5.77 -9.10 9.58
CA ARG A 227 6.24 -7.77 9.91
C ARG A 227 5.44 -6.74 9.10
N ASN A 228 4.86 -5.77 9.80
CA ASN A 228 4.39 -4.53 9.20
C ASN A 228 5.59 -3.60 8.96
N LEU A 229 5.73 -3.06 7.74
CA LEU A 229 6.91 -2.30 7.36
C LEU A 229 6.78 -0.82 7.70
N THR A 230 7.69 -0.33 8.54
CA THR A 230 7.91 1.11 8.71
C THR A 230 8.70 1.69 7.54
N HIS A 231 8.20 2.77 6.95
CA HIS A 231 8.83 3.42 5.80
C HIS A 231 8.55 4.93 5.78
N ARG A 232 9.27 5.67 4.91
CA ARG A 232 9.15 7.12 4.72
C ARG A 232 9.54 7.53 3.30
N VAL A 233 9.25 8.78 2.92
CA VAL A 233 9.75 9.38 1.68
C VAL A 233 10.49 10.69 1.99
N LEU A 234 11.73 10.79 1.53
CA LEU A 234 12.55 12.00 1.62
C LEU A 234 12.75 12.65 0.25
N CYS A 235 12.87 13.97 0.24
CA CYS A 235 13.31 14.72 -0.94
C CYS A 235 14.82 14.60 -1.09
N LYS A 236 15.29 13.76 -2.03
CA LYS A 236 16.73 13.60 -2.32
C LYS A 236 17.22 14.49 -3.46
N GLU A 237 16.31 14.98 -4.29
CA GLU A 237 16.58 15.81 -5.46
C GLU A 237 15.37 16.69 -5.77
N GLY A 238 15.59 17.79 -6.51
CA GLY A 238 14.56 18.76 -6.85
C GLY A 238 13.76 18.38 -8.09
N ASN A 239 13.05 17.26 -8.05
CA ASN A 239 12.19 16.79 -9.15
C ASN A 239 10.85 16.28 -8.61
N LYS A 240 9.75 16.58 -9.30
CA LYS A 240 8.43 16.02 -8.97
C LYS A 240 8.49 14.49 -8.93
N ARG A 241 7.98 13.88 -7.86
CA ARG A 241 7.93 12.43 -7.69
C ARG A 241 6.48 11.95 -7.72
N PHE A 242 6.17 10.99 -8.58
CA PHE A 242 4.84 10.39 -8.68
C PHE A 242 4.87 8.91 -8.26
N SER A 243 3.86 8.46 -7.51
CA SER A 243 3.74 7.05 -7.15
C SER A 243 2.28 6.60 -7.11
N PHE A 244 2.00 5.36 -7.50
CA PHE A 244 0.66 4.77 -7.49
C PHE A 244 0.63 3.67 -6.45
N VAL A 245 -0.32 3.76 -5.53
CA VAL A 245 -0.35 2.91 -4.35
C VAL A 245 -1.69 2.23 -4.29
N THR A 246 -1.70 0.90 -4.42
CA THR A 246 -2.90 0.08 -4.29
C THR A 246 -2.87 -0.61 -2.94
N PHE A 247 -3.83 -0.28 -2.08
CA PHE A 247 -3.98 -0.90 -0.77
C PHE A 247 -5.06 -1.97 -0.83
N LEU A 248 -4.69 -3.19 -0.46
CA LEU A 248 -5.62 -4.27 -0.21
C LEU A 248 -6.09 -4.18 1.25
N LEU A 249 -7.36 -3.84 1.42
CA LEU A 249 -7.97 -3.51 2.71
C LEU A 249 -9.10 -4.47 3.04
N PRO A 250 -9.36 -4.76 4.33
CA PRO A 250 -10.65 -5.32 4.71
C PRO A 250 -11.75 -4.33 4.33
N GLN A 251 -12.97 -4.81 4.06
CA GLN A 251 -14.10 -3.90 3.96
C GLN A 251 -14.23 -3.05 5.23
N ARG A 252 -14.72 -1.81 5.07
CA ARG A 252 -14.84 -0.80 6.13
C ARG A 252 -15.36 -1.35 7.46
N ASN A 253 -16.47 -2.09 7.43
CA ASN A 253 -17.15 -2.59 8.62
C ASN A 253 -16.77 -4.02 8.99
N SER A 254 -15.75 -4.59 8.34
CA SER A 254 -15.28 -5.93 8.63
C SER A 254 -14.51 -5.97 9.95
N LYS A 255 -14.72 -7.06 10.67
CA LYS A 255 -13.97 -7.43 11.86
C LYS A 255 -12.60 -7.96 11.44
N VAL A 256 -11.56 -7.46 12.08
CA VAL A 256 -10.17 -7.87 11.89
C VAL A 256 -9.77 -8.69 13.10
N GLU A 257 -9.35 -9.93 12.87
CA GLU A 257 -8.80 -10.80 13.89
C GLU A 257 -7.88 -11.88 13.28
N PRO A 258 -6.96 -12.46 14.06
CA PRO A 258 -6.20 -13.60 13.58
C PRO A 258 -7.10 -14.83 13.34
N PRO A 259 -6.90 -15.58 12.24
CA PRO A 259 -7.52 -16.91 12.05
C PRO A 259 -7.20 -17.83 13.23
N SER A 260 -8.15 -18.68 13.60
CA SER A 260 -8.01 -19.64 14.69
C SER A 260 -6.82 -20.58 14.51
N GLU A 261 -6.51 -20.93 13.27
CA GLU A 261 -5.44 -21.83 12.84
C GLU A 261 -4.04 -21.26 13.12
N LEU A 262 -3.93 -19.94 13.33
CA LEU A 262 -2.69 -19.27 13.68
C LEU A 262 -2.57 -18.98 15.18
N VAL A 263 -3.54 -19.45 15.98
CA VAL A 263 -3.60 -19.27 17.42
C VAL A 263 -3.57 -20.63 18.10
N ASP A 264 -2.50 -20.89 18.84
CA ASP A 264 -2.30 -22.14 19.56
C ASP A 264 -1.67 -21.87 20.94
N HIS A 265 -1.30 -22.93 21.67
CA HIS A 265 -0.66 -22.82 22.97
C HIS A 265 0.69 -22.08 22.92
N ASP A 266 1.46 -22.29 21.85
CA ASP A 266 2.80 -21.73 21.69
C ASP A 266 2.75 -20.32 21.05
N HIS A 267 1.65 -20.00 20.37
CA HIS A 267 1.36 -18.72 19.73
C HIS A 267 0.00 -18.19 20.21
N PRO A 268 -0.10 -17.70 21.47
CA PRO A 268 -1.36 -17.16 21.98
C PRO A 268 -1.81 -15.95 21.17
N ARG A 269 -3.11 -15.66 21.21
CA ARG A 269 -3.70 -14.53 20.48
C ARG A 269 -3.12 -13.22 20.99
N LEU A 270 -2.51 -12.44 20.09
CA LEU A 270 -1.88 -11.15 20.43
C LEU A 270 -2.85 -9.98 20.42
N TYR A 271 -3.89 -10.05 19.59
CA TYR A 271 -4.81 -8.93 19.34
C TYR A 271 -6.26 -9.37 19.59
N PRO A 272 -7.06 -8.58 20.33
CA PRO A 272 -8.51 -8.74 20.34
C PRO A 272 -9.06 -8.39 18.96
N PRO A 273 -10.24 -8.89 18.61
CA PRO A 273 -10.88 -8.43 17.40
C PRO A 273 -11.31 -6.97 17.46
N PHE A 274 -11.23 -6.27 16.33
CA PHE A 274 -11.69 -4.89 16.19
C PHE A 274 -12.28 -4.62 14.80
N LEU A 275 -13.04 -3.53 14.63
CA LEU A 275 -13.53 -3.10 13.32
C LEU A 275 -12.44 -2.31 12.58
N PHE A 276 -12.28 -2.57 11.28
CA PHE A 276 -11.25 -1.90 10.48
C PHE A 276 -11.41 -0.36 10.45
N ASP A 277 -12.63 0.16 10.29
CA ASP A 277 -12.90 1.60 10.31
C ASP A 277 -12.51 2.26 11.65
N ASP A 278 -12.72 1.57 12.77
CA ASP A 278 -12.35 2.07 14.09
C ASP A 278 -10.84 2.15 14.24
N TYR A 279 -10.10 1.17 13.71
CA TYR A 279 -8.65 1.22 13.67
C TYR A 279 -8.12 2.36 12.79
N ARG A 280 -8.70 2.59 11.61
CA ARG A 280 -8.34 3.75 10.78
C ARG A 280 -8.59 5.06 11.54
N LYS A 281 -9.77 5.22 12.16
CA LYS A 281 -10.10 6.41 12.95
C LYS A 281 -9.10 6.62 14.10
N LEU A 282 -8.73 5.57 14.83
CA LEU A 282 -7.74 5.62 15.90
C LEU A 282 -6.40 6.19 15.43
N ARG A 283 -5.90 5.75 14.25
CA ARG A 283 -4.65 6.26 13.68
C ARG A 283 -4.72 7.75 13.36
N PHE A 284 -5.78 8.16 12.67
CA PHE A 284 -5.93 9.56 12.23
C PHE A 284 -6.22 10.52 13.39
N SER A 285 -7.07 10.15 14.35
CA SER A 285 -7.43 11.05 15.47
C SER A 285 -6.28 11.32 16.43
N ASN A 286 -5.32 10.40 16.53
CA ASN A 286 -4.17 10.52 17.42
C ASN A 286 -2.86 10.88 16.69
N ASN A 287 -2.90 11.12 15.37
CA ASN A 287 -1.71 11.24 14.53
C ASN A 287 -0.72 10.06 14.71
N LEU A 288 -1.24 8.87 14.98
CA LEU A 288 -0.47 7.64 15.21
C LEU A 288 -0.38 6.84 13.90
N PHE A 289 0.50 7.30 13.01
CA PHE A 289 0.74 6.63 11.73
C PHE A 289 1.85 5.57 11.80
N ASN A 290 2.49 5.39 12.95
CA ASN A 290 3.54 4.39 13.14
C ASN A 290 2.99 3.11 13.81
N ALA A 291 3.85 2.11 13.96
CA ALA A 291 3.50 0.82 14.55
C ALA A 291 2.93 0.91 15.99
N HIS A 292 3.08 2.04 16.69
CA HIS A 292 2.55 2.23 18.04
C HIS A 292 1.02 2.15 18.09
N ALA A 293 0.31 2.51 17.02
CA ALA A 293 -1.15 2.40 16.97
C ALA A 293 -1.63 0.96 17.20
N LEU A 294 -0.89 -0.04 16.71
CA LEU A 294 -1.21 -1.45 16.96
C LEU A 294 -0.94 -1.88 18.41
N GLU A 295 0.10 -1.34 19.04
CA GLU A 295 0.43 -1.71 20.43
C GLU A 295 -0.66 -1.27 21.41
N LEU A 296 -1.42 -0.21 21.10
CA LEU A 296 -2.60 0.20 21.88
C LEU A 296 -3.73 -0.84 21.87
N LEU A 297 -3.77 -1.69 20.84
CA LEU A 297 -4.78 -2.74 20.70
C LEU A 297 -4.29 -4.09 21.20
N ARG A 298 -3.01 -4.25 21.51
CA ARG A 298 -2.44 -5.53 21.91
C ARG A 298 -2.98 -5.96 23.28
N PHE A 299 -3.25 -7.25 23.47
CA PHE A 299 -3.49 -7.77 24.82
C PHE A 299 -2.27 -7.45 25.71
N ALA A 300 -2.51 -6.98 26.93
CA ALA A 300 -1.44 -6.85 27.90
C ALA A 300 -0.79 -8.23 28.11
N ASN A 301 0.54 -8.29 28.04
CA ASN A 301 1.25 -9.52 28.38
C ASN A 301 0.90 -9.86 29.84
N SER A 302 0.15 -10.95 30.03
CA SER A 302 -0.10 -11.57 31.34
C SER A 302 1.14 -12.27 31.85
#